data_AF-A0A1T4XIH4-F1
#
_entry.id   AF-A0A1T4XIH4-F1
#
_cell.length_a   1.000
_cell.length_b   1.000
_cell.length_c   1.000
_cell.angle_alpha   90.00
_cell.angle_beta   90.00
_cell.angle_gamma   90.00
#
_symmetry.space_group_name_H-M   'P 1'
#
loop_
_entity.id
_entity.type
_entity.pdbx_description
1 polymer ?
#
loop_
_entity_poly.entity_id
_entity_poly.type
_entity_poly.pdbx_seq_one_letter_code
_entity_poly.pdbx_strand_id
1 'polypeptide(L)'
;MTDGSQPLSNPKHERFALLLAQGEVSAAEAYRQCIASNKASAATIETEGPALARSPQVALRIAWIKSQVDEKAKERAEGTVLSILEKRLMAARICRAKPSDARMDNPDCELVMTKMGPVALFPSKAAMIKIDNDLAGEGSEAKGNDAMAELLKRLRK
;
A
#
# COMPACT_ATOMS: atom_id res chain seq x y z
N MET A 1 -10.33 18.15 -20.90
CA MET A 1 -9.07 17.38 -20.76
C MET A 1 -9.38 16.18 -19.89
N THR A 2 -9.08 14.96 -20.37
CA THR A 2 -9.28 13.73 -19.58
C THR A 2 -8.17 13.60 -18.54
N ASP A 3 -8.51 13.50 -17.27
CA ASP A 3 -7.56 13.30 -16.17
C ASP A 3 -7.30 11.80 -15.93
N GLY A 4 -6.03 11.38 -15.93
CA GLY A 4 -5.63 9.99 -15.68
C GLY A 4 -5.61 9.59 -14.19
N SER A 5 -5.75 10.55 -13.27
CA SER A 5 -5.75 10.29 -11.83
C SER A 5 -7.00 9.55 -11.34
N GLN A 6 -8.10 9.67 -12.08
CA GLN A 6 -9.37 9.05 -11.74
C GLN A 6 -9.52 7.66 -12.35
N PRO A 7 -10.20 6.72 -11.67
CA PRO A 7 -10.55 5.43 -12.24
C PRO A 7 -11.38 5.59 -13.53
N LEU A 8 -11.15 4.69 -14.49
CA LEU A 8 -11.96 4.63 -15.71
C LEU A 8 -13.39 4.19 -15.40
N SER A 9 -14.36 4.76 -16.10
CA SER A 9 -15.78 4.46 -15.90
C SER A 9 -16.15 3.01 -16.22
N ASN A 10 -15.44 2.37 -17.14
CA ASN A 10 -15.60 0.95 -17.44
C ASN A 10 -14.66 0.12 -16.54
N PRO A 11 -15.21 -0.71 -15.62
CA PRO A 11 -14.40 -1.50 -14.70
C PRO A 11 -13.44 -2.48 -15.40
N LYS A 12 -13.79 -2.97 -16.59
CA LYS A 12 -12.92 -3.86 -17.37
C LYS A 12 -11.72 -3.12 -17.94
N HIS A 13 -11.90 -1.87 -18.35
CA HIS A 13 -10.81 -1.03 -18.84
C HIS A 13 -9.89 -0.59 -17.69
N GLU A 14 -10.45 -0.33 -16.51
CA GLU A 14 -9.65 -0.05 -15.30
C GLU A 14 -8.79 -1.26 -14.93
N ARG A 15 -9.36 -2.47 -14.92
CA ARG A 15 -8.61 -3.71 -14.63
C ARG A 15 -7.52 -3.97 -15.68
N PHE A 16 -7.81 -3.70 -16.95
CA PHE A 16 -6.83 -3.75 -18.04
C PHE A 16 -5.66 -2.78 -17.80
N ALA A 17 -5.96 -1.53 -17.44
CA ALA A 17 -4.95 -0.50 -17.17
C ALA A 17 -4.06 -0.88 -15.98
N LEU A 18 -4.64 -1.45 -14.92
CA LEU A 18 -3.89 -1.93 -13.75
C LEU A 18 -2.91 -3.05 -14.10
N LEU A 19 -3.35 -4.10 -14.80
CA LEU A 19 -2.48 -5.22 -15.19
C LEU A 19 -1.33 -4.75 -16.10
N LEU A 20 -1.64 -3.90 -17.08
CA LEU A 20 -0.63 -3.42 -18.02
C LEU A 20 0.36 -2.44 -17.37
N ALA A 21 -0.08 -1.67 -16.37
CA ALA A 21 0.80 -0.77 -15.62
C ALA A 21 1.73 -1.52 -14.66
N GLN A 22 1.31 -2.67 -14.11
CA GLN A 22 2.16 -3.55 -13.30
C GLN A 22 3.31 -4.18 -14.10
N GLY A 23 3.19 -4.26 -15.44
CA GLY A 23 4.24 -4.76 -16.32
C GLY A 23 4.38 -6.28 -16.36
N GLU A 24 3.44 -7.02 -15.75
CA GLU A 24 3.48 -8.48 -15.68
C GLU A 24 3.04 -9.18 -16.97
N VAL A 25 2.23 -8.50 -17.79
CA VAL A 25 1.59 -9.06 -18.99
C VAL A 25 1.61 -8.10 -20.17
N SER A 26 1.56 -8.64 -21.38
CA SER A 26 1.43 -7.84 -22.61
C SER A 26 0.04 -7.21 -22.71
N ALA A 27 -0.11 -6.19 -23.57
CA ALA A 27 -1.42 -5.58 -23.82
C ALA A 27 -2.44 -6.59 -24.39
N ALA A 28 -1.99 -7.53 -25.23
CA ALA A 28 -2.83 -8.61 -25.73
C ALA A 28 -3.31 -9.54 -24.61
N GLU A 29 -2.42 -9.94 -23.71
CA GLU A 29 -2.76 -10.82 -22.59
C GLU A 29 -3.65 -10.12 -21.55
N ALA A 30 -3.38 -8.85 -21.23
CA ALA A 30 -4.26 -8.06 -20.37
C ALA A 30 -5.67 -7.93 -20.97
N TYR A 31 -5.77 -7.75 -22.29
CA TYR A 31 -7.05 -7.67 -23.00
C TYR A 31 -7.80 -9.00 -22.95
N ARG A 32 -7.07 -10.12 -23.16
CA ARG A 32 -7.62 -11.48 -23.03
C ARG A 32 -8.24 -11.70 -21.66
N GLN A 33 -7.55 -11.31 -20.59
CA GLN A 33 -8.00 -11.56 -19.23
C GLN A 33 -9.17 -10.67 -18.78
N CYS A 34 -9.22 -9.42 -19.26
CA CYS A 34 -10.15 -8.43 -18.72
C CYS A 34 -11.36 -8.15 -19.61
N ILE A 35 -11.22 -8.33 -20.93
CA ILE A 35 -12.17 -7.77 -21.90
C ILE A 35 -12.67 -8.83 -22.86
N ALA A 36 -11.77 -9.65 -23.40
CA ALA A 36 -12.11 -10.63 -24.42
C ALA A 36 -13.21 -11.59 -23.94
N SER A 37 -14.17 -11.85 -24.82
CA SER A 37 -15.10 -12.96 -24.60
C SER A 37 -14.43 -14.29 -24.97
N ASN A 38 -14.95 -15.41 -24.46
CA ASN A 38 -14.46 -16.75 -24.81
C ASN A 38 -14.48 -17.08 -26.31
N LYS A 39 -15.13 -16.24 -27.14
CA LYS A 39 -15.22 -16.40 -28.60
C LYS A 39 -14.24 -15.50 -29.37
N ALA A 40 -13.46 -14.66 -28.71
CA ALA A 40 -12.51 -13.77 -29.38
C ALA A 40 -11.34 -14.57 -29.97
N SER A 41 -11.02 -14.32 -31.24
CA SER A 41 -9.87 -14.95 -31.89
C SER A 41 -8.55 -14.39 -31.36
N ALA A 42 -7.47 -15.17 -31.46
CA ALA A 42 -6.13 -14.69 -31.09
C ALA A 42 -5.74 -13.43 -31.88
N ALA A 43 -6.04 -13.38 -33.18
CA ALA A 43 -5.74 -12.22 -34.02
C ALA A 43 -6.48 -10.95 -33.55
N THR A 44 -7.74 -11.09 -33.12
CA THR A 44 -8.51 -9.98 -32.54
C THR A 44 -7.84 -9.47 -31.27
N ILE A 45 -7.43 -10.37 -30.37
CA ILE A 45 -6.79 -10.01 -29.10
C ILE A 45 -5.47 -9.26 -29.32
N GLU A 46 -4.64 -9.74 -30.25
CA GLU A 46 -3.35 -9.12 -30.60
C GLU A 46 -3.51 -7.74 -31.25
N THR A 47 -4.67 -7.43 -31.82
CA THR A 47 -4.94 -6.13 -32.46
C THR A 47 -5.62 -5.16 -31.49
N GLU A 48 -6.70 -5.62 -30.84
CA GLU A 48 -7.56 -4.80 -29.97
C GLU A 48 -6.88 -4.46 -28.63
N GLY A 49 -6.05 -5.36 -28.09
CA GLY A 49 -5.32 -5.10 -26.84
C GLY A 49 -4.40 -3.88 -26.95
N PRO A 50 -3.45 -3.86 -27.91
CA PRO A 50 -2.63 -2.69 -28.16
C PRO A 50 -3.43 -1.45 -28.59
N ALA A 51 -4.54 -1.62 -29.32
CA ALA A 51 -5.40 -0.49 -29.69
C ALA A 51 -6.04 0.17 -28.46
N LEU A 52 -6.54 -0.62 -27.51
CA LEU A 52 -7.11 -0.11 -26.26
C LEU A 52 -6.06 0.59 -25.40
N ALA A 53 -4.84 0.03 -25.31
CA ALA A 53 -3.73 0.64 -24.58
C ALA A 53 -3.35 2.02 -25.12
N ARG A 54 -3.57 2.27 -26.42
CA ARG A 54 -3.34 3.57 -27.08
C ARG A 54 -4.54 4.52 -26.98
N SER A 55 -5.70 4.06 -26.51
CA SER A 55 -6.86 4.95 -26.37
C SER A 55 -6.54 6.07 -25.36
N PRO A 56 -6.88 7.34 -25.63
CA PRO A 56 -6.36 8.46 -24.85
C PRO A 56 -6.61 8.36 -23.34
N GLN A 57 -7.82 7.98 -22.93
CA GLN A 57 -8.16 7.83 -21.51
C GLN A 57 -7.40 6.68 -20.84
N VAL A 58 -7.31 5.52 -21.49
CA VAL A 58 -6.61 4.35 -20.95
C VAL A 58 -5.11 4.59 -20.90
N ALA A 59 -4.54 5.21 -21.95
CA ALA A 59 -3.13 5.57 -22.00
C ALA A 59 -2.75 6.53 -20.86
N LEU A 60 -3.56 7.58 -20.63
CA LEU A 60 -3.34 8.52 -19.52
C LEU A 60 -3.45 7.82 -18.17
N ARG A 61 -4.43 6.91 -18.00
CA ARG A 61 -4.58 6.13 -16.77
C ARG A 61 -3.38 5.22 -16.52
N ILE A 62 -2.91 4.49 -17.53
CA ILE A 62 -1.73 3.62 -17.44
C ILE A 62 -0.49 4.46 -17.07
N ALA A 63 -0.29 5.60 -17.74
CA ALA A 63 0.85 6.48 -17.47
C ALA A 63 0.83 7.01 -16.03
N TRP A 64 -0.35 7.40 -15.52
CA TRP A 64 -0.51 7.82 -14.13
C TRP A 64 -0.23 6.69 -13.14
N ILE A 65 -0.74 5.47 -13.38
CA ILE A 65 -0.47 4.33 -12.49
C ILE A 65 1.03 4.02 -12.47
N LYS A 66 1.69 4.03 -13.63
CA LYS A 66 3.14 3.81 -13.72
C LYS A 66 3.93 4.86 -12.95
N SER A 67 3.58 6.13 -13.07
CA SER A 67 4.26 7.17 -12.28
C SER A 67 4.07 6.99 -10.78
N GLN A 68 2.90 6.55 -10.32
CA GLN A 68 2.70 6.22 -8.89
C GLN A 68 3.53 5.03 -8.43
N VAL A 69 3.73 4.02 -9.28
CA VAL A 69 4.61 2.88 -8.98
C VAL A 69 6.07 3.35 -8.91
N ASP A 70 6.50 4.16 -9.87
CA ASP A 70 7.87 4.69 -9.93
C ASP A 70 8.18 5.61 -8.74
N GLU A 71 7.27 6.51 -8.38
CA GLU A 71 7.45 7.39 -7.21
C GLU A 71 7.52 6.57 -5.91
N LYS A 72 6.66 5.57 -5.73
CA LYS A 72 6.77 4.65 -4.58
C LYS A 72 8.07 3.85 -4.59
N ALA A 73 8.58 3.48 -5.76
CA ALA A 73 9.86 2.80 -5.88
C ALA A 73 11.03 3.73 -5.51
N LYS A 74 10.99 5.00 -5.93
CA LYS A 74 11.97 6.03 -5.53
C LYS A 74 11.91 6.31 -4.03
N GLU A 75 10.73 6.51 -3.46
CA GLU A 75 10.55 6.72 -2.01
C GLU A 75 11.14 5.56 -1.17
N ARG A 76 11.06 4.33 -1.67
CA ARG A 76 11.71 3.15 -1.06
C ARG A 76 13.22 3.15 -1.28
N ALA A 77 13.68 3.46 -2.49
CA ALA A 77 15.12 3.47 -2.82
C ALA A 77 15.89 4.58 -2.09
N GLU A 78 15.25 5.73 -1.88
CA GLU A 78 15.81 6.88 -1.15
C GLU A 78 15.76 6.70 0.38
N GLY A 79 15.18 5.61 0.88
CA GLY A 79 15.10 5.30 2.31
C GLY A 79 14.12 6.20 3.10
N THR A 80 13.37 7.05 2.41
CA THR A 80 12.40 7.99 3.01
C THR A 80 11.22 7.26 3.65
N VAL A 81 10.86 6.07 3.12
CA VAL A 81 9.75 5.26 3.64
C VAL A 81 10.23 3.89 4.09
N LEU A 82 10.18 3.64 5.39
CA LEU A 82 10.41 2.32 5.95
C LEU A 82 9.35 1.32 5.44
N SER A 83 9.81 0.14 5.05
CA SER A 83 8.96 -1.02 4.78
C SER A 83 8.18 -1.44 6.03
N ILE A 84 7.11 -2.22 5.82
CA ILE A 84 6.34 -2.79 6.93
C ILE A 84 7.23 -3.61 7.86
N LEU A 85 8.14 -4.42 7.30
CA LEU A 85 9.05 -5.24 8.08
C LEU A 85 9.98 -4.37 8.95
N GLU A 86 10.57 -3.32 8.38
CA GLU A 86 11.45 -2.41 9.12
C GLU A 86 10.71 -1.71 10.27
N LYS A 87 9.47 -1.25 10.02
CA LYS A 87 8.62 -0.65 11.06
C LYS A 87 8.34 -1.62 12.21
N ARG A 88 8.00 -2.87 11.89
CA ARG A 88 7.74 -3.91 12.90
C ARG A 88 9.00 -4.30 13.67
N LEU A 89 10.14 -4.39 13.00
CA LEU A 89 11.44 -4.64 13.65
C LEU A 89 11.81 -3.51 14.60
N MET A 90 11.63 -2.25 14.19
CA MET A 90 11.85 -1.08 15.04
C MET A 90 10.93 -1.10 16.28
N ALA A 91 9.63 -1.32 16.08
CA ALA A 91 8.67 -1.42 17.18
C ALA A 91 9.04 -2.54 18.16
N ALA A 92 9.44 -3.72 17.66
CA ALA A 92 9.87 -4.84 18.49
C ALA A 92 11.14 -4.52 19.30
N ARG A 93 12.14 -3.85 18.70
CA ARG A 93 13.35 -3.41 19.42
C ARG A 93 13.00 -2.46 20.57
N ILE A 94 12.20 -1.43 20.31
CA ILE A 94 11.79 -0.44 21.31
C ILE A 94 10.98 -1.09 22.44
N CYS A 95 10.02 -1.96 22.11
CA CYS A 95 9.20 -2.65 23.11
C CYS A 95 10.03 -3.54 24.04
N ARG A 96 11.07 -4.18 23.51
CA ARG A 96 11.95 -5.10 24.26
C ARG A 96 13.12 -4.40 24.97
N ALA A 97 13.41 -3.14 24.63
CA ALA A 97 14.48 -2.37 25.25
C ALA A 97 14.28 -2.18 26.76
N LYS A 98 15.39 -2.21 27.49
CA LYS A 98 15.43 -1.93 28.93
C LYS A 98 15.67 -0.44 29.16
N PRO A 99 15.26 0.13 30.31
CA PRO A 99 15.55 1.53 30.65
C PRO A 99 17.06 1.86 30.59
N SER A 100 17.93 0.91 30.93
CA SER A 100 19.39 1.05 30.85
C SER A 100 19.93 1.22 29.42
N ASP A 101 19.13 0.87 28.40
CA ASP A 101 19.52 0.99 27.00
C ASP A 101 19.30 2.42 26.46
N ALA A 102 18.62 3.28 27.21
CA ALA A 102 18.34 4.66 26.84
C ALA A 102 19.61 5.50 26.92
N ARG A 103 20.24 5.73 25.77
CA ARG A 103 21.53 6.42 25.62
C ARG A 103 21.49 7.37 24.44
N MET A 104 22.29 8.43 24.50
CA MET A 104 22.34 9.49 23.50
C MET A 104 22.73 9.01 22.09
N ASP A 105 23.46 7.90 22.01
CA ASP A 105 23.96 7.26 20.79
C ASP A 105 23.06 6.11 20.31
N ASN A 106 21.97 5.82 21.02
CA ASN A 106 21.04 4.76 20.63
C ASN A 106 20.09 5.28 19.54
N PRO A 107 20.10 4.68 18.32
CA PRO A 107 19.28 5.15 17.20
C PRO A 107 17.77 4.98 17.41
N ASP A 108 17.35 4.14 18.36
CA ASP A 108 15.95 3.93 18.70
C ASP A 108 15.47 4.91 19.81
N CYS A 109 16.33 5.81 20.29
CA CYS A 109 15.99 6.84 21.28
C CYS A 109 15.73 8.21 20.64
N GLU A 110 14.75 8.92 21.17
CA GLU A 110 14.51 10.33 20.92
C GLU A 110 15.28 11.18 21.93
N LEU A 111 15.84 12.30 21.46
CA LEU A 111 16.51 13.27 22.32
C LEU A 111 15.52 14.36 22.73
N VAL A 112 15.24 14.44 24.03
CA VAL A 112 14.32 15.42 24.59
C VAL A 112 15.11 16.43 25.42
N MET A 113 14.94 17.72 25.10
CA MET A 113 15.53 18.80 25.89
C MET A 113 14.75 19.01 27.18
N THR A 114 15.44 18.89 28.31
CA THR A 114 14.89 19.19 29.64
C THR A 114 15.63 20.38 30.26
N LYS A 115 15.14 20.85 31.42
CA LYS A 115 15.83 21.89 32.21
C LYS A 115 17.25 21.48 32.65
N MET A 116 17.54 20.18 32.70
CA MET A 116 18.83 19.62 33.11
C MET A 116 19.74 19.28 31.91
N GLY A 117 19.29 19.56 30.68
CA GLY A 117 19.99 19.19 29.45
C GLY A 117 19.24 18.13 28.63
N PRO A 118 19.84 17.64 27.53
CA PRO A 118 19.26 16.61 26.69
C PRO A 118 19.24 15.26 27.41
N VAL A 119 18.13 14.54 27.26
CA VAL A 119 17.95 13.18 27.78
C VAL A 119 17.48 12.28 26.64
N ALA A 120 18.06 11.08 26.55
CA ALA A 120 17.62 10.04 25.62
C ALA A 120 16.45 9.26 26.22
N LEU A 121 15.36 9.15 25.46
CA LEU A 121 14.16 8.41 25.86
C LEU A 121 13.72 7.51 24.70
N PHE A 122 13.29 6.29 25.02
CA PHE A 122 12.59 5.48 24.03
C PHE A 122 11.20 6.04 23.74
N PRO A 123 10.71 5.90 22.50
CA PRO A 123 9.30 6.11 22.19
C PRO A 123 8.40 5.25 23.07
N SER A 124 7.15 5.70 23.25
CA SER A 124 6.17 5.00 24.09
C SER A 124 5.97 3.55 23.62
N LYS A 125 6.20 2.58 24.52
CA LYS A 125 5.96 1.15 24.25
C LYS A 125 4.51 0.89 23.85
N ALA A 126 3.54 1.59 24.46
CA ALA A 126 2.13 1.45 24.09
C ALA A 126 1.86 1.92 22.66
N ALA A 127 2.52 3.00 22.22
CA ALA A 127 2.42 3.47 20.84
C ALA A 127 3.06 2.47 19.86
N MET A 128 4.22 1.90 20.20
CA MET A 128 4.91 0.91 19.37
C MET A 128 4.12 -0.39 19.23
N ILE A 129 3.50 -0.88 20.31
CA ILE A 129 2.60 -2.06 20.27
C ILE A 129 1.40 -1.79 19.35
N LYS A 130 0.79 -0.61 19.46
CA LYS A 130 -0.32 -0.23 18.58
C LYS A 130 0.10 -0.24 17.11
N ILE A 131 1.25 0.34 16.79
CA ILE A 131 1.80 0.35 15.43
C ILE A 131 2.03 -1.08 14.93
N ASP A 132 2.59 -1.97 15.76
CA ASP A 132 2.80 -3.37 15.37
C ASP A 132 1.48 -4.09 15.08
N ASN A 133 0.47 -3.95 15.95
CA ASN A 133 -0.85 -4.57 15.78
C ASN A 133 -1.58 -4.04 14.53
N ASP A 134 -1.49 -2.73 14.28
CA ASP A 134 -2.08 -2.10 13.09
C ASP A 134 -1.40 -2.62 11.81
N LEU A 135 -0.08 -2.81 11.83
CA LEU A 135 0.69 -3.36 10.70
C LEU A 135 0.58 -4.88 10.54
N ALA A 136 0.29 -5.62 11.60
CA ALA A 136 0.04 -7.06 11.58
C ALA A 136 -1.33 -7.41 11.00
N GLY A 137 -2.22 -6.43 10.81
CA GLY A 137 -3.61 -6.65 10.39
C GLY A 137 -4.56 -6.94 11.55
N GLU A 138 -4.04 -7.16 12.76
CA GLU A 138 -4.83 -7.41 13.97
C GLU A 138 -5.75 -6.23 14.33
N GLY A 139 -5.33 -4.99 14.02
CA GLY A 139 -6.19 -3.81 14.19
C GLY A 139 -7.42 -3.79 13.27
N SER A 140 -7.35 -4.46 12.11
CA SER A 140 -8.49 -4.62 11.19
C SER A 140 -9.41 -5.77 11.63
N GLU A 141 -8.83 -6.85 12.16
CA GLU A 141 -9.57 -7.98 12.73
C GLU A 141 -10.30 -7.58 14.03
N ALA A 142 -9.69 -6.75 14.88
CA ALA A 142 -10.34 -6.20 16.09
C ALA A 142 -11.54 -5.32 15.73
N LYS A 143 -11.40 -4.42 14.74
CA LYS A 143 -12.52 -3.61 14.22
C LYS A 143 -13.60 -4.46 13.57
N GLY A 144 -13.21 -5.53 12.86
CA GLY A 144 -14.15 -6.50 12.28
C GLY A 144 -14.92 -7.28 13.36
N ASN A 145 -14.24 -7.68 14.43
CA ASN A 145 -14.84 -8.40 15.56
C ASN A 145 -15.78 -7.49 16.36
N ASP A 146 -15.41 -6.22 16.58
CA ASP A 146 -16.28 -5.24 17.23
C ASP A 146 -17.53 -4.94 16.38
N ALA A 147 -17.36 -4.78 15.07
CA ALA A 147 -18.47 -4.59 14.15
C ALA A 147 -19.41 -5.80 14.09
N MET A 148 -18.87 -7.03 14.13
CA MET A 148 -19.64 -8.27 14.16
C MET A 148 -20.38 -8.44 15.49
N ALA A 149 -19.73 -8.13 16.62
CA ALA A 149 -20.35 -8.17 17.94
C ALA A 149 -21.55 -7.21 18.02
N GLU A 150 -21.43 -6.03 17.42
CA GLU A 150 -22.49 -5.03 17.41
C GLU A 150 -23.65 -5.40 16.47
N LEU A 151 -23.36 -6.07 15.34
CA LEU A 151 -24.37 -6.65 14.47
C LEU A 151 -25.17 -7.76 15.19
N LEU A 152 -24.48 -8.66 15.91
CA LEU A 152 -25.11 -9.75 16.67
C LEU A 152 -25.98 -9.23 17.82
N LYS A 153 -25.60 -8.13 18.47
CA LYS A 153 -26.46 -7.46 19.47
C LYS A 153 -27.73 -6.88 18.85
N ARG A 154 -27.66 -6.35 17.63
CA ARG A 154 -28.83 -5.81 16.90
C ARG A 154 -29.79 -6.89 16.44
N LEU A 155 -29.27 -8.06 16.03
CA LEU A 155 -30.07 -9.22 15.61
C LEU A 155 -30.72 -10.00 16.76
N ARG A 156 -30.29 -9.75 18.01
CA ARG A 156 -30.87 -10.34 19.23
C ARG A 156 -31.97 -9.49 19.88
N LYS A 157 -32.37 -8.38 19.25
CA LYS A 157 -33.58 -7.60 19.58
C LYS A 157 -34.66 -7.89 18.56
#